data_AF-A0A6V8CAB1-F1
#
_entry.id   AF-A0A6V8CAB1-F1
#
_cell.length_a   1.000
_cell.length_b   1.000
_cell.length_c   1.000
_cell.angle_alpha   90.00
_cell.angle_beta   90.00
_cell.angle_gamma   90.00
#
_symmetry.space_group_name_H-M   'P 1'
#
loop_
_entity.id
_entity.type
_entity.pdbx_description
1 polymer ?
#
loop_
_entity_poly.entity_id
_entity_poly.type
_entity_poly.pdbx_seq_one_letter_code
_entity_poly.pdbx_strand_id
1 'polypeptide(L)'
;ATLLRDADVYFLDEPSSYLDIYERMRIVRIVQELAAERRVIVIEHDLAVLDVLADLVHIVYGTKGAFGIFTPARATRTAINAYLDGFLPEQNVRIRDKPIAFLGHRDRKVETGAPVVSWGDLEKNLGDFKLETGEGAVHRAEVVGVVGPNGTGKSTMIKILAGEHEYDAGWVSEDAKISYKPQHLDLDMEGTVQLWLDSELGPRWRSGEFHVNVIRALGVDQLLPKRLRKLSGGERQCVAIAICLGREADVYLLDEPSAHLDASARMEAAKAIRRTMESNEKAAFVIDHDVYFIDIVSDSLLVFEGEGGVHGRAEGPFDLRDGMNRFLSGVNITFRRDHESKRPRINKSDSRKDREQRTAGDYYSYSA
;
A
#
# COMPACT_ATOMS: atom_id res chain seq x y z
N ALA A 1 -25.18 2.79 7.99
CA ALA A 1 -25.87 3.14 9.25
C ALA A 1 -25.76 4.63 9.57
N THR A 2 -24.54 5.17 9.69
CA THR A 2 -24.30 6.61 9.98
C THR A 2 -24.99 7.53 8.97
N LEU A 3 -24.85 7.25 7.68
CA LEU A 3 -25.45 8.04 6.59
C LEU A 3 -26.99 8.01 6.52
N LEU A 4 -27.64 7.09 7.24
CA LEU A 4 -29.10 6.99 7.29
C LEU A 4 -29.71 7.88 8.39
N ARG A 5 -28.88 8.45 9.26
CA ARG A 5 -29.32 9.35 10.31
C ARG A 5 -29.45 10.74 9.73
N ASP A 6 -30.53 11.45 10.04
CA ASP A 6 -30.64 12.88 9.75
C ASP A 6 -29.89 13.66 10.84
N ALA A 7 -28.73 14.23 10.49
CA ALA A 7 -27.87 14.98 11.41
C ALA A 7 -27.26 16.20 10.71
N ASP A 8 -26.95 17.26 11.48
CA ASP A 8 -26.29 18.47 10.96
C ASP A 8 -24.79 18.29 10.74
N VAL A 9 -24.17 17.40 11.52
CA VAL A 9 -22.74 17.12 11.51
C VAL A 9 -22.51 15.61 11.49
N TYR A 10 -21.70 15.14 10.54
CA TYR A 10 -21.30 13.75 10.43
C TYR A 10 -19.82 13.61 10.76
N PHE A 11 -19.50 12.66 11.62
CA PHE A 11 -18.13 12.25 11.91
C PHE A 11 -17.91 10.88 11.27
N LEU A 12 -16.92 10.79 10.38
CA LEU A 12 -16.52 9.56 9.72
C LEU A 12 -15.08 9.25 10.13
N ASP A 13 -14.90 8.14 10.83
CA ASP A 13 -13.59 7.70 11.31
C ASP A 13 -13.08 6.58 10.40
N GLU A 14 -12.02 6.86 9.64
CA GLU A 14 -11.37 5.97 8.68
C GLU A 14 -12.34 5.20 7.74
N PRO A 15 -13.22 5.91 7.00
CA PRO A 15 -14.22 5.25 6.17
C PRO A 15 -13.63 4.41 5.03
N SER A 16 -12.39 4.66 4.60
CA SER A 16 -11.72 3.92 3.52
C SER A 16 -11.05 2.59 3.95
N SER A 17 -11.00 2.30 5.25
CA SER A 17 -10.27 1.14 5.78
C SER A 17 -10.80 -0.19 5.23
N TYR A 18 -9.88 -1.07 4.81
CA TYR A 18 -10.12 -2.39 4.18
C TYR A 18 -10.87 -2.37 2.84
N LEU A 19 -11.14 -1.18 2.28
CA LEU A 19 -11.77 -1.07 0.99
C LEU A 19 -10.73 -1.06 -0.11
N ASP A 20 -11.09 -1.67 -1.25
CA ASP A 20 -10.36 -1.48 -2.49
C ASP A 20 -10.60 -0.07 -3.06
N ILE A 21 -9.82 0.32 -4.06
CA ILE A 21 -9.92 1.66 -4.64
C ILE A 21 -11.30 1.96 -5.23
N TYR A 22 -12.04 0.96 -5.71
CA TYR A 22 -13.37 1.17 -6.31
C TYR A 22 -14.36 1.62 -5.24
N GLU A 23 -14.40 0.89 -4.13
CA GLU A 23 -15.26 1.22 -2.99
C GLU A 23 -14.81 2.49 -2.27
N ARG A 24 -13.49 2.75 -2.16
CA ARG A 24 -12.99 4.04 -1.63
C ARG A 24 -13.56 5.22 -2.41
N MET A 25 -13.62 5.10 -3.74
CA MET A 25 -14.05 6.19 -4.61
C MET A 25 -15.57 6.31 -4.66
N ARG A 26 -16.28 5.21 -4.40
CA ARG A 26 -17.71 5.27 -4.07
C ARG A 26 -17.95 6.04 -2.78
N ILE A 27 -17.18 5.79 -1.72
CA ILE A 27 -17.27 6.55 -0.46
C ILE A 27 -16.98 8.03 -0.70
N VAL A 28 -15.93 8.37 -1.46
CA VAL A 28 -15.62 9.76 -1.79
C VAL A 28 -16.84 10.47 -2.39
N ARG A 29 -17.51 9.86 -3.38
CA ARG A 29 -18.72 10.43 -4.00
C ARG A 29 -19.85 10.63 -2.99
N ILE A 30 -20.14 9.61 -2.19
CA ILE A 30 -21.20 9.66 -1.17
C ILE A 30 -20.93 10.76 -0.14
N VAL A 31 -19.68 10.90 0.32
CA VAL A 31 -19.29 11.91 1.30
C VAL A 31 -19.33 13.31 0.69
N GLN A 32 -18.94 13.47 -0.58
CA GLN A 32 -19.02 14.75 -1.27
C GLN A 32 -20.47 15.21 -1.48
N GLU A 33 -21.37 14.29 -1.85
CA GLU A 33 -22.81 14.57 -1.93
C GLU A 33 -23.36 15.02 -0.57
N LEU A 34 -22.98 14.33 0.51
CA LEU A 34 -23.39 14.69 1.85
C LEU A 34 -22.85 16.07 2.28
N ALA A 35 -21.59 16.37 1.94
CA ALA A 35 -20.91 17.61 2.29
C ALA A 35 -21.48 18.84 1.54
N ALA A 36 -22.26 18.65 0.48
CA ALA A 36 -22.94 19.72 -0.22
C ALA A 36 -24.01 20.41 0.66
N GLU A 37 -24.63 19.65 1.58
CA GLU A 37 -25.73 20.13 2.42
C GLU A 37 -25.42 20.11 3.90
N ARG A 38 -24.47 19.27 4.34
CA ARG A 38 -24.20 18.98 5.76
C ARG A 38 -22.72 19.18 6.07
N ARG A 39 -22.39 19.35 7.36
CA ARG A 39 -20.99 19.42 7.79
C ARG A 39 -20.46 18.00 7.97
N VAL A 40 -19.30 17.72 7.39
CA VAL A 40 -18.64 16.42 7.51
C VAL A 40 -17.23 16.60 8.06
N ILE A 41 -16.89 15.82 9.08
CA ILE A 41 -15.54 15.70 9.61
C ILE A 41 -15.09 14.28 9.33
N VAL A 42 -13.97 14.14 8.64
CA VAL A 42 -13.40 12.84 8.30
C VAL A 42 -12.00 12.71 8.89
N ILE A 43 -11.73 11.55 9.48
CA ILE A 43 -10.38 11.09 9.82
C ILE A 43 -9.97 10.08 8.76
N GLU A 44 -8.82 10.31 8.13
CA GLU A 44 -8.30 9.44 7.09
C GLU A 44 -6.79 9.30 7.20
N HIS A 45 -6.31 8.15 6.76
CA HIS A 45 -4.88 7.87 6.66
C HIS A 45 -4.43 7.70 5.21
N ASP A 46 -5.35 7.42 4.28
CA ASP A 46 -5.07 7.45 2.85
C ASP A 46 -5.02 8.91 2.35
N LEU A 47 -3.80 9.37 2.08
CA LEU A 47 -3.56 10.74 1.62
C LEU A 47 -4.05 11.01 0.20
N ALA A 48 -4.20 9.98 -0.64
CA ALA A 48 -4.74 10.13 -1.99
C ALA A 48 -6.25 10.36 -1.92
N VAL A 49 -6.96 9.56 -1.12
CA VAL A 49 -8.40 9.72 -0.84
C VAL A 49 -8.66 11.08 -0.18
N LEU A 50 -7.87 11.44 0.83
CA LEU A 50 -8.01 12.71 1.54
C LEU A 50 -7.89 13.93 0.60
N ASP A 51 -7.07 13.84 -0.46
CA ASP A 51 -6.89 14.93 -1.43
C ASP A 51 -8.16 15.31 -2.20
N VAL A 52 -9.09 14.36 -2.34
CA VAL A 52 -10.37 14.54 -3.05
C VAL A 52 -11.53 14.74 -2.09
N LEU A 53 -11.44 14.11 -0.92
CA LEU A 53 -12.49 14.09 0.09
C LEU A 53 -12.61 15.42 0.85
N ALA A 54 -11.48 16.05 1.18
CA ALA A 54 -11.44 17.19 2.08
C ALA A 54 -11.14 18.51 1.35
N ASP A 55 -11.80 19.59 1.78
CA ASP A 55 -11.44 20.97 1.41
C ASP A 55 -10.41 21.59 2.36
N LEU A 56 -10.54 21.26 3.64
CA LEU A 56 -9.67 21.70 4.72
C LEU A 56 -9.17 20.50 5.52
N VAL A 57 -7.89 20.53 5.88
CA VAL A 57 -7.23 19.47 6.64
C VAL A 57 -6.57 20.03 7.89
N HIS A 58 -6.74 19.30 8.98
CA HIS A 58 -5.98 19.46 10.22
C HIS A 58 -4.95 18.33 10.31
N ILE A 59 -3.71 18.67 10.63
CA ILE A 59 -2.67 17.69 10.92
C ILE A 59 -2.65 17.47 12.43
N VAL A 60 -2.64 16.22 12.85
CA VAL A 60 -2.42 15.83 14.25
C VAL A 60 -0.97 15.37 14.40
N TYR A 61 -0.22 16.00 15.29
CA TYR A 61 1.16 15.62 15.60
C TYR A 61 1.40 15.52 17.10
N GLY A 62 2.40 14.75 17.51
CA GLY A 62 2.75 14.56 18.91
C GLY A 62 3.45 13.22 19.13
N THR A 63 3.40 12.75 20.37
CA THR A 63 4.01 11.47 20.76
C THR A 63 2.92 10.44 21.01
N LYS A 64 2.95 9.33 20.26
CA LYS A 64 1.96 8.24 20.35
C LYS A 64 1.84 7.75 21.79
N GLY A 65 0.60 7.70 22.30
CA GLY A 65 0.30 7.29 23.67
C GLY A 65 0.62 8.33 24.76
N ALA A 66 1.11 9.52 24.40
CA ALA A 66 1.38 10.61 25.35
C ALA A 66 0.51 11.83 25.07
N PHE A 67 0.62 12.45 23.89
CA PHE A 67 -0.16 13.64 23.53
C PHE A 67 -0.30 13.80 22.01
N GLY A 68 -1.32 14.57 21.59
CA GLY A 68 -1.52 14.99 20.21
C GLY A 68 -2.01 16.43 20.14
N ILE A 69 -1.52 17.19 19.16
CA ILE A 69 -1.83 18.60 18.92
C ILE A 69 -2.39 18.72 17.51
N PHE A 70 -3.53 19.41 17.40
CA PHE A 70 -4.15 19.74 16.12
C PHE A 70 -3.59 21.04 15.58
N THR A 71 -3.18 21.05 14.32
CA THR A 71 -2.89 22.31 13.62
C THR A 71 -4.19 23.07 13.31
N PRO A 72 -4.13 24.38 13.06
CA PRO A 72 -5.20 25.09 12.36
C PRO A 72 -5.55 24.44 11.01
N ALA A 73 -6.76 24.68 10.53
CA ALA A 73 -7.23 24.20 9.24
C ALA A 73 -6.43 24.82 8.09
N ARG A 74 -6.04 24.02 7.11
CA ARG A 74 -5.35 24.48 5.89
C ARG A 74 -6.02 23.88 4.67
N ALA A 75 -5.82 24.52 3.51
CA ALA A 75 -6.15 23.90 2.24
C ALA A 75 -5.44 22.55 2.10
N THR A 76 -6.17 21.54 1.64
CA THR A 76 -5.75 20.14 1.58
C THR A 76 -4.37 19.93 0.97
N ARG A 77 -4.09 20.56 -0.19
CA ARG A 77 -2.78 20.46 -0.86
C ARG A 77 -1.63 20.91 0.05
N THR A 78 -1.78 22.06 0.70
CA THR A 78 -0.75 22.65 1.57
C THR A 78 -0.53 21.80 2.81
N ALA A 79 -1.61 21.28 3.41
CA ALA A 79 -1.52 20.40 4.57
C ALA A 79 -0.77 19.11 4.23
N ILE A 80 -1.17 18.42 3.15
CA ILE A 80 -0.53 17.17 2.73
C ILE A 80 0.95 17.41 2.40
N ASN A 81 1.29 18.48 1.67
CA ASN A 81 2.69 18.76 1.33
C ASN A 81 3.53 19.05 2.59
N ALA A 82 3.02 19.80 3.57
CA ALA A 82 3.71 20.02 4.84
C ALA A 82 3.88 18.73 5.66
N TYR A 83 2.87 17.86 5.68
CA TYR A 83 2.95 16.55 6.32
C TYR A 83 4.04 15.67 5.68
N LEU A 84 4.08 15.64 4.35
CA LEU A 84 5.08 14.88 3.59
C LEU A 84 6.50 15.43 3.75
N ASP A 85 6.66 16.74 3.88
CA ASP A 85 7.97 17.36 4.18
C ASP A 85 8.45 17.00 5.61
N GLY A 86 7.52 16.76 6.53
CA GLY A 86 7.83 16.44 7.92
C GLY A 86 8.12 17.66 8.78
N PHE A 87 7.83 18.86 8.28
CA PHE A 87 7.96 20.12 8.99
C PHE A 87 6.68 20.95 8.85
N LEU A 88 6.20 21.48 9.97
CA LEU A 88 5.01 22.32 10.06
C LEU A 88 5.44 23.78 10.25
N PRO A 89 5.47 24.60 9.18
CA PRO A 89 6.16 25.90 9.21
C PRO A 89 5.59 26.90 10.22
N GLU A 90 4.26 27.02 10.31
CA GLU A 90 3.63 28.00 11.21
C GLU A 90 3.72 27.59 12.69
N GLN A 91 3.72 26.28 12.96
CA GLN A 91 3.94 25.76 14.30
C GLN A 91 5.44 25.77 14.65
N ASN A 92 6.31 25.92 13.65
CA ASN A 92 7.76 25.76 13.76
C ASN A 92 8.14 24.41 14.41
N VAL A 93 7.44 23.34 14.02
CA VAL A 93 7.64 21.99 14.58
C VAL A 93 8.08 21.03 13.49
N ARG A 94 9.14 20.28 13.76
CA ARG A 94 9.54 19.12 12.97
C ARG A 94 8.83 17.89 13.51
N ILE A 95 7.94 17.31 12.70
CA ILE A 95 7.21 16.09 13.04
C ILE A 95 7.94 14.83 12.58
N ARG A 96 8.92 14.98 11.68
CA ARG A 96 9.73 13.87 11.16
C ARG A 96 11.11 14.34 10.68
N ASP A 97 12.11 13.50 10.89
CA ASP A 97 13.51 13.84 10.57
C ASP A 97 13.79 13.90 9.07
N LYS A 98 13.17 13.01 8.30
CA LYS A 98 13.36 12.89 6.84
C LYS A 98 12.02 13.09 6.14
N PRO A 99 11.97 13.76 4.98
CA PRO A 99 10.74 13.89 4.20
C PRO A 99 10.30 12.56 3.57
N ILE A 100 9.03 12.46 3.21
CA ILE A 100 8.52 11.47 2.25
C ILE A 100 8.63 12.16 0.89
N ALA A 101 9.54 11.66 0.07
CA ALA A 101 9.71 12.14 -1.30
C ALA A 101 9.16 11.09 -2.26
N PHE A 102 8.40 11.56 -3.24
CA PHE A 102 7.97 10.77 -4.38
C PHE A 102 8.92 11.03 -5.55
N LEU A 103 9.10 10.03 -6.40
CA LEU A 103 9.92 10.15 -7.59
C LEU A 103 9.04 10.64 -8.74
N GLY A 104 9.56 11.59 -9.54
CA GLY A 104 8.80 12.17 -10.66
C GLY A 104 8.55 11.16 -11.80
N HIS A 105 9.54 10.32 -12.06
CA HIS A 105 9.47 9.14 -12.92
C HIS A 105 10.64 8.21 -12.54
N ARG A 106 10.51 6.91 -12.79
CA ARG A 106 11.62 5.96 -12.72
C ARG A 106 11.95 5.50 -14.13
N ASP A 107 13.08 5.95 -14.67
CA ASP A 107 13.60 5.50 -15.97
C ASP A 107 14.40 4.19 -15.87
N ARG A 108 14.19 3.38 -14.81
CA ARG A 108 14.78 2.05 -14.79
C ARG A 108 14.02 1.21 -15.80
N LYS A 109 14.53 1.16 -17.03
CA LYS A 109 14.62 -0.13 -17.72
C LYS A 109 15.50 -0.98 -16.83
N VAL A 110 14.90 -1.70 -15.90
CA VAL A 110 15.61 -2.77 -15.20
C VAL A 110 16.13 -3.64 -16.34
N GLU A 111 17.46 -3.77 -16.48
CA GLU A 111 17.98 -4.91 -17.21
C GLU A 111 17.43 -6.11 -16.46
N THR A 112 16.35 -6.69 -16.98
CA THR A 112 15.62 -7.78 -16.34
C THR A 112 16.64 -8.87 -16.09
N GLY A 113 17.05 -9.00 -14.83
CA GLY A 113 17.95 -10.08 -14.40
C GLY A 113 17.29 -11.43 -14.68
N ALA A 114 17.95 -12.53 -14.31
CA ALA A 114 17.30 -13.83 -14.43
C ALA A 114 15.94 -13.84 -13.68
N PRO A 115 14.87 -14.39 -14.27
CA PRO A 115 13.59 -14.53 -13.59
C PRO A 115 13.77 -15.39 -12.35
N VAL A 116 13.19 -14.96 -11.23
CA VAL A 116 13.21 -15.68 -9.95
C VAL A 116 12.02 -16.63 -9.88
N VAL A 117 10.84 -16.16 -10.30
CA VAL A 117 9.62 -16.97 -10.43
C VAL A 117 8.93 -16.58 -11.72
N SER A 118 8.48 -17.57 -12.49
CA SER A 118 7.68 -17.42 -13.70
C SER A 118 6.44 -18.29 -13.59
N TRP A 119 5.37 -17.89 -14.26
CA TRP A 119 4.13 -18.66 -14.33
C TRP A 119 3.52 -18.53 -15.72
N GLY A 120 2.67 -19.48 -16.07
CA GLY A 120 1.92 -19.45 -17.32
C GLY A 120 0.55 -20.10 -17.18
N ASP A 121 -0.46 -19.39 -17.69
CA ASP A 121 -1.84 -19.84 -17.83
C ASP A 121 -2.40 -20.56 -16.59
N LEU A 122 -2.16 -20.00 -15.40
CA LEU A 122 -2.65 -20.60 -14.17
C LEU A 122 -4.17 -20.53 -14.11
N GLU A 123 -4.81 -21.65 -13.81
CA GLU A 123 -6.23 -21.70 -13.50
C GLU A 123 -6.45 -22.21 -12.08
N LYS A 124 -7.39 -21.58 -11.37
CA LYS A 124 -7.87 -22.08 -10.08
C LYS A 124 -9.36 -21.89 -9.91
N ASN A 125 -10.06 -22.96 -9.57
CA ASN A 125 -11.45 -22.94 -9.18
C ASN A 125 -11.59 -23.05 -7.65
N LEU A 126 -12.39 -22.19 -7.05
CA LEU A 126 -12.70 -22.18 -5.62
C LEU A 126 -14.22 -22.08 -5.45
N GLY A 127 -14.90 -23.23 -5.46
CA GLY A 127 -16.37 -23.26 -5.50
C GLY A 127 -16.87 -22.64 -6.80
N ASP A 128 -17.67 -21.58 -6.69
CA ASP A 128 -18.21 -20.85 -7.85
C ASP A 128 -17.24 -19.80 -8.42
N PHE A 129 -16.13 -19.52 -7.73
CA PHE A 129 -15.15 -18.54 -8.16
C PHE A 129 -14.09 -19.17 -9.08
N LYS A 130 -13.78 -18.50 -10.20
CA LYS A 130 -12.69 -18.89 -11.12
C LYS A 130 -11.60 -17.82 -11.21
N LEU A 131 -10.34 -18.22 -11.00
CA LEU A 131 -9.15 -17.41 -11.27
C LEU A 131 -8.43 -17.93 -12.51
N GLU A 132 -8.07 -17.03 -13.41
CA GLU A 132 -7.22 -17.27 -14.57
C GLU A 132 -6.06 -16.27 -14.57
N THR A 133 -4.89 -16.66 -15.07
CA THR A 133 -3.75 -15.75 -15.27
C THR A 133 -3.27 -15.81 -16.71
N GLY A 134 -2.68 -14.72 -17.19
CA GLY A 134 -1.75 -14.81 -18.32
C GLY A 134 -0.39 -15.38 -17.91
N GLU A 135 0.58 -15.28 -18.81
CA GLU A 135 1.99 -15.53 -18.52
C GLU A 135 2.65 -14.32 -17.86
N GLY A 136 3.59 -14.57 -16.96
CA GLY A 136 4.36 -13.52 -16.31
C GLY A 136 5.59 -14.05 -15.58
N ALA A 137 6.49 -13.13 -15.23
CA ALA A 137 7.68 -13.43 -14.47
C ALA A 137 8.06 -12.24 -13.58
N VAL A 138 8.68 -12.55 -12.44
CA VAL A 138 9.33 -11.56 -11.58
C VAL A 138 10.84 -11.77 -11.59
N HIS A 139 11.59 -10.68 -11.64
CA HIS A 139 13.04 -10.67 -11.75
C HIS A 139 13.70 -10.24 -10.44
N ARG A 140 15.02 -10.46 -10.34
CA ARG A 140 15.79 -10.00 -9.18
C ARG A 140 15.76 -8.47 -9.04
N ALA A 141 15.72 -7.99 -7.81
CA ALA A 141 15.61 -6.57 -7.47
C ALA A 141 14.35 -5.88 -8.04
N GLU A 142 13.32 -6.65 -8.40
CA GLU A 142 12.03 -6.15 -8.87
C GLU A 142 10.98 -6.24 -7.75
N VAL A 143 10.21 -5.17 -7.58
CA VAL A 143 8.98 -5.19 -6.80
C VAL A 143 7.78 -5.13 -7.73
N VAL A 144 6.98 -6.20 -7.75
CA VAL A 144 5.70 -6.27 -8.44
C VAL A 144 4.60 -5.83 -7.49
N GLY A 145 4.00 -4.67 -7.74
CA GLY A 145 2.77 -4.29 -7.05
C GLY A 145 1.59 -5.07 -7.62
N VAL A 146 0.64 -5.47 -6.77
CA VAL A 146 -0.53 -6.25 -7.16
C VAL A 146 -1.78 -5.46 -6.83
N VAL A 147 -2.56 -5.11 -7.84
CA VAL A 147 -3.73 -4.23 -7.73
C VAL A 147 -4.94 -4.84 -8.40
N GLY A 148 -6.14 -4.53 -7.89
CA GLY A 148 -7.41 -4.99 -8.45
C GLY A 148 -8.53 -4.99 -7.42
N PRO A 149 -9.80 -5.14 -7.83
CA PRO A 149 -10.95 -5.20 -6.93
C PRO A 149 -10.85 -6.35 -5.91
N ASN A 150 -11.55 -6.23 -4.79
CA ASN A 150 -11.66 -7.32 -3.82
C ASN A 150 -12.39 -8.53 -4.39
N GLY A 151 -11.97 -9.73 -3.95
CA GLY A 151 -12.57 -10.98 -4.42
C GLY A 151 -12.19 -11.41 -5.84
N THR A 152 -11.21 -10.77 -6.49
CA THR A 152 -10.69 -11.14 -7.83
C THR A 152 -9.57 -12.17 -7.79
N GLY A 153 -9.20 -12.70 -6.62
CA GLY A 153 -8.21 -13.77 -6.49
C GLY A 153 -6.76 -13.34 -6.25
N LYS A 154 -6.49 -12.06 -5.92
CA LYS A 154 -5.14 -11.56 -5.57
C LYS A 154 -4.42 -12.44 -4.54
N SER A 155 -5.03 -12.60 -3.36
CA SER A 155 -4.48 -13.44 -2.28
C SER A 155 -4.44 -14.92 -2.68
N THR A 156 -5.36 -15.39 -3.53
CA THR A 156 -5.33 -16.77 -4.05
C THR A 156 -4.09 -17.01 -4.91
N MET A 157 -3.78 -16.10 -5.85
CA MET A 157 -2.57 -16.20 -6.66
C MET A 157 -1.31 -16.16 -5.81
N ILE A 158 -1.23 -15.24 -4.84
CA ILE A 158 -0.07 -15.16 -3.94
C ILE A 158 0.10 -16.43 -3.12
N LYS A 159 -0.99 -17.05 -2.65
CA LYS A 159 -0.93 -18.35 -1.96
C LYS A 159 -0.51 -19.51 -2.87
N ILE A 160 -0.89 -19.48 -4.15
CA ILE A 160 -0.40 -20.43 -5.14
C ILE A 160 1.10 -20.26 -5.32
N LEU A 161 1.58 -19.02 -5.51
CA LEU A 161 3.00 -18.73 -5.62
C LEU A 161 3.77 -19.13 -4.35
N ALA A 162 3.16 -18.97 -3.16
CA ALA A 162 3.72 -19.40 -1.88
C ALA A 162 3.80 -20.92 -1.68
N GLY A 163 3.18 -21.71 -2.57
CA GLY A 163 3.03 -23.16 -2.40
C GLY A 163 2.03 -23.58 -1.32
N GLU A 164 1.22 -22.65 -0.82
CA GLU A 164 0.16 -22.93 0.18
C GLU A 164 -1.11 -23.47 -0.46
N HIS A 165 -1.30 -23.26 -1.77
CA HIS A 165 -2.47 -23.69 -2.53
C HIS A 165 -2.03 -24.32 -3.85
N GLU A 166 -2.65 -25.46 -4.20
CA GLU A 166 -2.50 -26.08 -5.52
C GLU A 166 -3.30 -25.30 -6.58
N TYR A 167 -2.85 -25.36 -7.83
CA TYR A 167 -3.53 -24.84 -9.03
C TYR A 167 -4.10 -26.01 -9.86
N ASP A 168 -5.14 -25.73 -10.63
CA ASP A 168 -5.88 -26.77 -11.38
C ASP A 168 -5.37 -26.95 -12.82
N ALA A 169 -4.79 -25.90 -13.40
CA ALA A 169 -4.10 -25.92 -14.69
C ALA A 169 -3.01 -24.85 -14.75
N GLY A 170 -2.16 -24.90 -15.79
CA GLY A 170 -1.01 -24.01 -15.96
C GLY A 170 0.26 -24.53 -15.31
N TRP A 171 1.21 -23.64 -15.06
CA TRP A 171 2.48 -23.98 -14.41
C TRP A 171 3.07 -22.79 -13.64
N VAL A 172 3.85 -23.11 -12.61
CA VAL A 172 4.73 -22.17 -11.90
C VAL A 172 6.14 -22.76 -11.94
N SER A 173 7.15 -21.94 -12.22
CA SER A 173 8.56 -22.38 -12.17
C SER A 173 8.92 -22.80 -10.75
N GLU A 174 9.59 -23.93 -10.60
CA GLU A 174 10.01 -24.46 -9.30
C GLU A 174 11.26 -23.71 -8.74
N ASP A 175 11.51 -23.87 -7.43
CA ASP A 175 12.75 -23.55 -6.70
C ASP A 175 13.06 -22.11 -6.24
N ALA A 176 12.05 -21.33 -5.79
CA ALA A 176 12.31 -20.10 -5.02
C ALA A 176 12.04 -20.29 -3.52
N LYS A 177 12.95 -19.83 -2.64
CA LYS A 177 12.63 -19.69 -1.22
C LYS A 177 11.67 -18.52 -1.02
N ILE A 178 10.59 -18.72 -0.27
CA ILE A 178 9.54 -17.72 -0.09
C ILE A 178 9.44 -17.26 1.35
N SER A 179 9.32 -15.96 1.55
CA SER A 179 8.93 -15.36 2.82
C SER A 179 7.59 -14.65 2.65
N TYR A 180 6.57 -15.09 3.39
CA TYR A 180 5.21 -14.57 3.24
C TYR A 180 4.72 -13.85 4.50
N LYS A 181 4.22 -12.62 4.32
CA LYS A 181 3.38 -11.90 5.27
C LYS A 181 1.92 -12.01 4.79
N PRO A 182 1.06 -12.76 5.50
CA PRO A 182 -0.36 -12.88 5.15
C PRO A 182 -1.15 -11.62 5.52
N GLN A 183 -2.30 -11.41 4.88
CA GLN A 183 -3.20 -10.28 5.15
C GLN A 183 -3.58 -10.20 6.63
N HIS A 184 -4.04 -11.33 7.18
CA HIS A 184 -4.43 -11.48 8.58
C HIS A 184 -3.35 -12.23 9.35
N LEU A 185 -2.97 -11.67 10.50
CA LEU A 185 -2.00 -12.27 11.39
C LEU A 185 -2.66 -12.62 12.73
N ASP A 186 -2.97 -13.89 12.91
CA ASP A 186 -3.50 -14.40 14.17
C ASP A 186 -2.36 -14.62 15.17
N LEU A 187 -2.10 -13.58 15.97
CA LEU A 187 -1.13 -13.64 17.07
C LEU A 187 -1.78 -14.21 18.34
N ASP A 188 -2.05 -15.53 18.35
CA ASP A 188 -2.29 -16.27 19.60
C ASP A 188 -1.00 -16.86 20.19
N MET A 189 0.11 -16.15 20.00
CA MET A 189 1.41 -16.52 20.53
C MET A 189 1.65 -15.84 21.88
N GLU A 190 2.20 -16.59 22.82
CA GLU A 190 2.71 -16.05 24.08
C GLU A 190 4.15 -15.55 23.91
N GLY A 191 4.51 -14.49 24.64
CA GLY A 191 5.87 -13.94 24.63
C GLY A 191 5.91 -12.45 24.29
N THR A 192 7.14 -11.97 24.09
CA THR A 192 7.44 -10.59 23.72
C THR A 192 7.82 -10.48 22.25
N VAL A 193 7.78 -9.27 21.71
CA VAL A 193 8.26 -8.98 20.34
C VAL A 193 9.72 -9.43 20.17
N GLN A 194 10.56 -9.19 21.18
CA GLN A 194 11.95 -9.62 21.12
C GLN A 194 12.08 -11.14 20.98
N LEU A 195 11.32 -11.92 21.76
CA LEU A 195 11.38 -13.38 21.70
C LEU A 195 10.96 -13.89 20.32
N TRP A 196 9.94 -13.28 19.72
CA TRP A 196 9.46 -13.64 18.39
C TRP A 196 10.49 -13.31 17.29
N LEU A 197 11.12 -12.14 17.35
CA LEU A 197 12.21 -11.80 16.43
C LEU A 197 13.40 -12.74 16.58
N ASP A 198 13.76 -13.08 17.82
CA ASP A 198 14.86 -14.00 18.10
C ASP A 198 14.58 -15.41 17.57
N SER A 199 13.35 -15.91 17.70
CA SER A 199 12.97 -17.23 17.19
C SER A 199 12.97 -17.29 15.65
N GLU A 200 12.52 -16.21 15.00
CA GLU A 200 12.37 -16.17 13.55
C GLU A 200 13.66 -15.82 12.81
N LEU A 201 14.43 -14.88 13.37
CA LEU A 201 15.55 -14.23 12.66
C LEU A 201 16.92 -14.50 13.31
N GLY A 202 16.94 -15.07 14.52
CA GLY A 202 18.16 -15.26 15.30
C GLY A 202 18.79 -13.91 15.71
N PRO A 203 20.13 -13.82 15.88
CA PRO A 203 20.77 -12.59 16.32
C PRO A 203 20.91 -11.52 15.22
N ARG A 204 20.66 -11.86 13.95
CA ARG A 204 20.96 -11.02 12.78
C ARG A 204 20.21 -9.70 12.76
N TRP A 205 19.01 -9.64 13.34
CA TRP A 205 18.18 -8.44 13.33
C TRP A 205 18.69 -7.31 14.25
N ARG A 206 19.62 -7.63 15.17
CA ARG A 206 20.10 -6.70 16.21
C ARG A 206 21.10 -5.66 15.71
N SER A 207 21.71 -5.86 14.54
CA SER A 207 22.79 -4.99 14.05
C SER A 207 22.82 -4.93 12.52
N GLY A 208 23.68 -4.05 12.00
CA GLY A 208 23.90 -3.89 10.57
C GLY A 208 22.78 -3.14 9.85
N GLU A 209 22.76 -3.30 8.53
CA GLU A 209 21.86 -2.57 7.64
C GLU A 209 20.39 -2.88 7.92
N PHE A 210 20.05 -4.16 8.16
CA PHE A 210 18.68 -4.58 8.45
C PHE A 210 18.11 -3.90 9.70
N HIS A 211 18.91 -3.75 10.75
CA HIS A 211 18.48 -3.05 11.97
C HIS A 211 18.10 -1.59 11.68
N VAL A 212 18.91 -0.88 10.89
CA VAL A 212 18.68 0.54 10.58
C VAL A 212 17.54 0.72 9.58
N ASN A 213 17.53 -0.07 8.51
CA ASN A 213 16.62 0.10 7.38
C ASN A 213 15.23 -0.52 7.60
N VAL A 214 15.12 -1.50 8.50
CA VAL A 214 13.85 -2.21 8.76
C VAL A 214 13.43 -2.03 10.21
N ILE A 215 14.21 -2.52 11.18
CA ILE A 215 13.79 -2.55 12.60
C ILE A 215 13.53 -1.15 13.15
N ARG A 216 14.50 -0.24 13.02
CA ARG A 216 14.36 1.14 13.49
C ARG A 216 13.40 1.96 12.64
N ALA A 217 13.39 1.75 11.32
CA ALA A 217 12.50 2.45 10.40
C ALA A 217 11.02 2.16 10.70
N LEU A 218 10.70 0.91 11.03
CA LEU A 218 9.35 0.48 11.42
C LEU A 218 9.03 0.69 12.91
N GLY A 219 9.99 1.23 13.69
CA GLY A 219 9.85 1.46 15.13
C GLY A 219 9.76 0.19 15.98
N VAL A 220 10.20 -0.96 15.45
CA VAL A 220 10.10 -2.28 16.11
C VAL A 220 11.05 -2.38 17.31
N ASP A 221 12.15 -1.63 17.31
CA ASP A 221 13.09 -1.49 18.43
C ASP A 221 12.41 -0.99 19.73
N GLN A 222 11.41 -0.13 19.61
CA GLN A 222 10.64 0.39 20.75
C GLN A 222 9.61 -0.62 21.28
N LEU A 223 9.31 -1.67 20.50
CA LEU A 223 8.29 -2.66 20.81
C LEU A 223 8.86 -3.93 21.45
N LEU A 224 10.18 -4.11 21.45
CA LEU A 224 10.87 -5.31 21.93
C LEU A 224 10.35 -5.88 23.28
N PRO A 225 10.16 -5.08 24.35
CA PRO A 225 9.69 -5.60 25.63
C PRO A 225 8.17 -5.83 25.67
N LYS A 226 7.41 -5.32 24.69
CA LYS A 226 5.94 -5.45 24.68
C LYS A 226 5.54 -6.90 24.43
N ARG A 227 4.46 -7.30 25.09
CA ARG A 227 3.82 -8.61 24.87
C ARG A 227 3.06 -8.60 23.54
N LEU A 228 3.10 -9.71 22.80
CA LEU A 228 2.45 -9.84 21.49
C LEU A 228 0.94 -9.54 21.56
N ARG A 229 0.25 -10.08 22.57
CA ARG A 229 -1.18 -9.84 22.83
C ARG A 229 -1.56 -8.38 23.15
N LYS A 230 -0.58 -7.51 23.42
CA LYS A 230 -0.80 -6.09 23.75
C LYS A 230 -0.47 -5.14 22.61
N LEU A 231 -0.02 -5.66 21.47
CA LEU A 231 0.26 -4.84 20.30
C LEU A 231 -1.04 -4.34 19.67
N SER A 232 -1.05 -3.06 19.30
CA SER A 232 -2.06 -2.49 18.39
C SER A 232 -1.93 -3.11 16.98
N GLY A 233 -2.97 -2.97 16.14
CA GLY A 233 -2.96 -3.50 14.77
C GLY A 233 -1.73 -3.05 13.97
N GLY A 234 -1.46 -1.74 13.94
CA GLY A 234 -0.28 -1.20 13.25
C GLY A 234 1.06 -1.65 13.85
N GLU A 235 1.16 -1.83 15.17
CA GLU A 235 2.38 -2.38 15.79
C GLU A 235 2.60 -3.85 15.39
N ARG A 236 1.55 -4.68 15.38
CA ARG A 236 1.63 -6.07 14.90
C ARG A 236 2.08 -6.10 13.44
N GLN A 237 1.52 -5.22 12.63
CA GLN A 237 1.83 -5.10 11.22
C GLN A 237 3.32 -4.75 10.99
N CYS A 238 3.87 -3.76 11.71
CA CYS A 238 5.28 -3.42 11.64
C CYS A 238 6.19 -4.61 11.99
N VAL A 239 5.86 -5.36 13.03
CA VAL A 239 6.64 -6.55 13.43
C VAL A 239 6.52 -7.66 12.38
N ALA A 240 5.34 -7.88 11.81
CA ALA A 240 5.09 -8.88 10.76
C ALA A 240 5.91 -8.58 9.49
N ILE A 241 5.91 -7.32 9.05
CA ILE A 241 6.72 -6.86 7.91
C ILE A 241 8.20 -7.07 8.20
N ALA A 242 8.67 -6.69 9.40
CA ALA A 242 10.06 -6.88 9.79
C ALA A 242 10.48 -8.36 9.76
N ILE A 243 9.67 -9.26 10.31
CA ILE A 243 9.95 -10.70 10.28
C ILE A 243 9.97 -11.23 8.84
N CYS A 244 8.99 -10.84 8.02
CA CYS A 244 8.96 -11.23 6.61
C CYS A 244 10.24 -10.81 5.89
N LEU A 245 10.65 -9.55 6.01
CA LEU A 245 11.86 -9.01 5.36
C LEU A 245 13.17 -9.59 5.94
N GLY A 246 13.16 -10.07 7.18
CA GLY A 246 14.35 -10.62 7.84
C GLY A 246 14.62 -12.09 7.53
N ARG A 247 13.60 -12.84 7.06
CA ARG A 247 13.76 -14.24 6.63
C ARG A 247 14.60 -14.30 5.35
N GLU A 248 15.36 -15.37 5.21
CA GLU A 248 16.17 -15.62 4.01
C GLU A 248 15.28 -16.21 2.92
N ALA A 249 14.93 -15.39 1.93
CA ALA A 249 14.07 -15.77 0.82
C ALA A 249 14.58 -15.17 -0.49
N ASP A 250 14.15 -15.76 -1.61
CA ASP A 250 14.35 -15.26 -2.96
C ASP A 250 13.19 -14.37 -3.40
N VAL A 251 11.97 -14.70 -2.95
CA VAL A 251 10.75 -13.92 -3.17
C VAL A 251 10.07 -13.61 -1.84
N TYR A 252 9.70 -12.33 -1.68
CA TYR A 252 8.94 -11.84 -0.52
C TYR A 252 7.50 -11.53 -0.95
N LEU A 253 6.54 -12.11 -0.26
CA LEU A 253 5.13 -11.93 -0.53
C LEU A 253 4.53 -11.10 0.61
N LEU A 254 4.00 -9.92 0.32
CA LEU A 254 3.40 -9.04 1.31
C LEU A 254 1.95 -8.75 0.93
N ASP A 255 1.01 -9.34 1.69
CA ASP A 255 -0.41 -9.10 1.49
C ASP A 255 -0.92 -8.01 2.45
N GLU A 256 -1.35 -6.90 1.85
CA GLU A 256 -1.79 -5.64 2.49
C GLU A 256 -0.85 -5.16 3.60
N PRO A 257 0.43 -4.87 3.31
CA PRO A 257 1.38 -4.35 4.29
C PRO A 257 0.96 -2.99 4.85
N SER A 258 0.21 -2.16 4.12
CA SER A 258 -0.22 -0.84 4.58
C SER A 258 -1.36 -0.87 5.62
N ALA A 259 -2.05 -2.01 5.78
CA ALA A 259 -3.22 -2.13 6.64
C ALA A 259 -2.93 -1.74 8.10
N HIS A 260 -3.85 -1.00 8.71
CA HIS A 260 -3.75 -0.46 10.09
C HIS A 260 -2.56 0.48 10.36
N LEU A 261 -1.70 0.74 9.38
CA LEU A 261 -0.60 1.69 9.52
C LEU A 261 -1.13 3.11 9.31
N ASP A 262 -0.64 4.04 10.13
CA ASP A 262 -0.81 5.46 9.86
C ASP A 262 -0.01 5.90 8.62
N ALA A 263 -0.30 7.10 8.12
CA ALA A 263 0.30 7.60 6.90
C ALA A 263 1.84 7.69 6.95
N SER A 264 2.46 7.87 8.12
CA SER A 264 3.93 7.90 8.23
C SER A 264 4.51 6.48 8.23
N ALA A 265 3.93 5.58 9.02
CA ALA A 265 4.37 4.19 9.12
C ALA A 265 4.24 3.44 7.78
N ARG A 266 3.19 3.70 7.00
CA ARG A 266 3.06 3.18 5.62
C ARG A 266 4.24 3.52 4.75
N MET A 267 4.67 4.77 4.79
CA MET A 267 5.70 5.24 3.88
C MET A 267 7.07 4.71 4.27
N GLU A 268 7.33 4.58 5.57
CA GLU A 268 8.54 3.92 6.06
C GLU A 268 8.52 2.41 5.76
N ALA A 269 7.36 1.75 5.82
CA ALA A 269 7.23 0.35 5.39
C ALA A 269 7.49 0.18 3.89
N ALA A 270 6.91 1.02 3.03
CA ALA A 270 7.19 0.98 1.59
C ALA A 270 8.68 1.19 1.28
N LYS A 271 9.33 2.15 1.96
CA LYS A 271 10.78 2.38 1.83
C LYS A 271 11.60 1.20 2.35
N ALA A 272 11.21 0.59 3.46
CA ALA A 272 11.90 -0.57 4.04
C ALA A 272 11.87 -1.76 3.07
N ILE A 273 10.68 -2.12 2.58
CA ILE A 273 10.49 -3.19 1.59
C ILE A 273 11.37 -2.94 0.37
N ARG A 274 11.27 -1.74 -0.21
CA ARG A 274 12.02 -1.39 -1.41
C ARG A 274 13.52 -1.46 -1.22
N ARG A 275 14.05 -0.87 -0.14
CA ARG A 275 15.49 -0.93 0.16
C ARG A 275 15.96 -2.36 0.39
N THR A 276 15.17 -3.20 1.04
CA THR A 276 15.52 -4.61 1.24
C THR A 276 15.63 -5.34 -0.10
N MET A 277 14.71 -5.11 -1.04
CA MET A 277 14.78 -5.74 -2.37
C MET A 277 15.98 -5.24 -3.19
N GLU A 278 16.27 -3.94 -3.13
CA GLU A 278 17.43 -3.33 -3.82
C GLU A 278 18.78 -3.78 -3.22
N SER A 279 18.94 -3.74 -1.89
CA SER A 279 20.22 -4.07 -1.23
C SER A 279 20.56 -5.57 -1.29
N ASN A 280 19.54 -6.44 -1.29
CA ASN A 280 19.74 -7.89 -1.24
C ASN A 280 19.53 -8.58 -2.60
N GLU A 281 19.24 -7.83 -3.66
CA GLU A 281 18.91 -8.35 -5.01
C GLU A 281 17.77 -9.38 -5.00
N LYS A 282 16.72 -9.11 -4.20
CA LYS A 282 15.57 -10.00 -4.01
C LYS A 282 14.33 -9.49 -4.74
N ALA A 283 13.36 -10.37 -4.94
CA ALA A 283 12.09 -10.04 -5.58
C ALA A 283 10.97 -9.91 -4.55
N ALA A 284 9.96 -9.09 -4.83
CA ALA A 284 8.76 -9.03 -3.99
C ALA A 284 7.46 -8.88 -4.79
N PHE A 285 6.39 -9.49 -4.27
CA PHE A 285 5.02 -9.14 -4.61
C PHE A 285 4.38 -8.39 -3.44
N VAL A 286 3.77 -7.24 -3.75
CA VAL A 286 3.10 -6.39 -2.75
C VAL A 286 1.66 -6.17 -3.16
N ILE A 287 0.71 -6.82 -2.48
CA ILE A 287 -0.71 -6.52 -2.64
C ILE A 287 -1.05 -5.34 -1.75
N ASP A 288 -1.55 -4.25 -2.33
CA ASP A 288 -2.04 -3.11 -1.56
C ASP A 288 -3.08 -2.33 -2.35
N HIS A 289 -3.86 -1.50 -1.65
CA HIS A 289 -4.88 -0.63 -2.22
C HIS A 289 -4.52 0.86 -2.12
N ASP A 290 -3.47 1.19 -1.36
CA ASP A 290 -2.94 2.55 -1.23
C ASP A 290 -2.05 2.88 -2.43
N VAL A 291 -2.50 3.81 -3.27
CA VAL A 291 -1.80 4.21 -4.50
C VAL A 291 -0.42 4.81 -4.20
N TYR A 292 -0.24 5.51 -3.08
CA TYR A 292 1.08 6.05 -2.72
C TYR A 292 2.02 4.95 -2.28
N PHE A 293 1.51 3.96 -1.55
CA PHE A 293 2.29 2.79 -1.17
C PHE A 293 2.81 2.05 -2.41
N ILE A 294 1.90 1.77 -3.36
CA ILE A 294 2.22 1.11 -4.63
C ILE A 294 3.21 1.94 -5.47
N ASP A 295 3.03 3.26 -5.60
CA ASP A 295 3.95 4.16 -6.34
C ASP A 295 5.36 4.18 -5.74
N ILE A 296 5.47 4.11 -4.41
CA ILE A 296 6.77 4.12 -3.74
C ILE A 296 7.45 2.76 -3.86
N VAL A 297 6.72 1.67 -3.68
CA VAL A 297 7.33 0.34 -3.53
C VAL A 297 7.60 -0.33 -4.87
N SER A 298 6.72 -0.17 -5.86
CA SER A 298 6.66 -1.02 -7.06
C SER A 298 7.51 -0.49 -8.21
N ASP A 299 7.98 -1.41 -9.05
CA ASP A 299 8.63 -1.14 -10.34
C ASP A 299 7.73 -1.58 -11.51
N SER A 300 6.96 -2.65 -11.31
CA SER A 300 5.96 -3.17 -12.24
C SER A 300 4.64 -3.45 -11.51
N LEU A 301 3.57 -3.72 -12.26
CA LEU A 301 2.24 -3.97 -11.75
C LEU A 301 1.60 -5.21 -12.37
N LEU A 302 1.13 -6.11 -11.52
CA LEU A 302 0.24 -7.20 -11.86
C LEU A 302 -1.21 -6.74 -11.59
N VAL A 303 -2.02 -6.67 -12.65
CA VAL A 303 -3.37 -6.11 -12.60
C VAL A 303 -4.40 -7.23 -12.62
N PHE A 304 -5.28 -7.22 -11.62
CA PHE A 304 -6.42 -8.11 -11.50
C PHE A 304 -7.70 -7.41 -11.96
N GLU A 305 -8.39 -8.04 -12.89
CA GLU A 305 -9.68 -7.63 -13.45
C GLU A 305 -10.73 -8.72 -13.20
N GLY A 306 -12.01 -8.37 -13.31
CA GLY A 306 -13.13 -9.30 -13.16
C GLY A 306 -14.15 -8.86 -12.12
N GLU A 307 -15.00 -9.79 -11.72
CA GLU A 307 -16.10 -9.56 -10.79
C GLU A 307 -15.84 -10.30 -9.47
N GLY A 308 -15.81 -9.55 -8.37
CA GLY A 308 -15.47 -10.06 -7.04
C GLY A 308 -16.36 -11.24 -6.62
N GLY A 309 -15.74 -12.38 -6.32
CA GLY A 309 -16.43 -13.60 -5.91
C GLY A 309 -16.99 -14.44 -7.06
N VAL A 310 -16.87 -13.99 -8.32
CA VAL A 310 -17.33 -14.72 -9.50
C VAL A 310 -16.16 -15.16 -10.38
N HIS A 311 -15.38 -14.21 -10.89
CA HIS A 311 -14.21 -14.52 -11.70
C HIS A 311 -13.14 -13.44 -11.59
N GLY A 312 -11.89 -13.84 -11.71
CA GLY A 312 -10.73 -12.95 -11.71
C GLY A 312 -9.75 -13.34 -12.80
N ARG A 313 -9.16 -12.33 -13.45
CA ARG A 313 -8.10 -12.49 -14.43
C ARG A 313 -6.90 -11.64 -14.05
N ALA A 314 -5.74 -12.26 -13.91
CA ALA A 314 -4.48 -11.56 -13.64
C ALA A 314 -3.66 -11.38 -14.93
N GLU A 315 -3.26 -10.15 -15.23
CA GLU A 315 -2.39 -9.84 -16.36
C GLU A 315 -1.19 -8.98 -15.95
N GLY A 316 -0.04 -9.22 -16.58
CA GLY A 316 1.23 -8.57 -16.28
C GLY A 316 2.27 -9.56 -15.74
N PRO A 317 3.37 -9.07 -15.13
CA PRO A 317 3.58 -7.69 -14.70
C PRO A 317 3.81 -6.71 -15.85
N PHE A 318 3.09 -5.58 -15.85
CA PHE A 318 3.31 -4.45 -16.76
C PHE A 318 4.28 -3.44 -16.13
N ASP A 319 4.95 -2.61 -16.94
CA ASP A 319 5.62 -1.42 -16.41
C ASP A 319 4.65 -0.59 -15.56
N LEU A 320 5.14 0.01 -14.47
CA LEU A 320 4.30 0.69 -13.47
C LEU A 320 3.28 1.66 -14.10
N ARG A 321 3.70 2.46 -15.08
CA ARG A 321 2.81 3.43 -15.74
C ARG A 321 1.69 2.74 -16.53
N ASP A 322 2.02 1.69 -17.27
CA ASP A 322 1.05 1.00 -18.14
C ASP A 322 0.06 0.18 -17.30
N GLY A 323 0.57 -0.50 -16.26
CA GLY A 323 -0.28 -1.18 -15.28
C GLY A 323 -1.19 -0.21 -14.52
N MET A 324 -0.68 0.96 -14.11
CA MET A 324 -1.51 1.99 -13.47
C MET A 324 -2.55 2.55 -14.43
N ASN A 325 -2.19 2.84 -15.69
CA ASN A 325 -3.14 3.32 -16.69
C ASN A 325 -4.28 2.32 -16.89
N ARG A 326 -3.94 1.04 -17.02
CA ARG A 326 -4.93 -0.03 -17.16
C ARG A 326 -5.84 -0.10 -15.93
N PHE A 327 -5.25 -0.25 -14.74
CA PHE A 327 -6.00 -0.34 -13.49
C PHE A 327 -6.92 0.86 -13.26
N LEU A 328 -6.38 2.08 -13.39
CA LEU A 328 -7.12 3.32 -13.12
C LEU A 328 -8.17 3.64 -14.17
N SER A 329 -8.00 3.14 -15.41
CA SER A 329 -9.04 3.23 -16.43
C SER A 329 -10.30 2.46 -16.03
N GLY A 330 -10.14 1.27 -15.43
CA GLY A 330 -11.25 0.47 -14.88
C GLY A 330 -11.94 1.16 -13.70
N VAL A 331 -11.17 1.81 -12.83
CA VAL A 331 -11.69 2.61 -11.70
C VAL A 331 -12.33 3.92 -12.16
N ASN A 332 -12.01 4.37 -13.38
CA ASN A 332 -12.44 5.62 -13.99
C ASN A 332 -11.92 6.88 -13.27
N ILE A 333 -10.63 6.88 -12.90
CA ILE A 333 -9.99 7.98 -12.15
C ILE A 333 -8.65 8.33 -12.77
N THR A 334 -8.33 9.62 -12.80
CA THR A 334 -7.06 10.11 -13.32
C THR A 334 -6.19 10.71 -12.23
N PHE A 335 -4.89 10.46 -12.34
CA PHE A 335 -3.84 10.97 -11.47
C PHE A 335 -2.83 11.81 -12.27
N ARG A 336 -2.27 12.81 -11.59
CA ARG A 336 -1.15 13.63 -12.06
C ARG A 336 -0.12 13.81 -10.96
N ARG A 337 1.06 14.34 -11.29
CA ARG A 337 2.07 14.67 -10.27
C ARG A 337 1.78 16.03 -9.64
N ASP A 338 1.93 16.14 -8.33
CA ASP A 338 1.97 17.46 -7.69
C ASP A 338 3.27 18.20 -8.08
N HIS A 339 3.20 19.52 -8.27
CA HIS A 339 4.36 20.31 -8.71
C HIS A 339 5.50 20.31 -7.69
N GLU A 340 5.17 20.38 -6.39
CA GLU A 340 6.12 20.52 -5.29
C GLU A 340 6.61 19.15 -4.82
N SER A 341 5.67 18.28 -4.40
CA SER A 341 6.00 17.01 -3.75
C SER A 341 6.23 15.85 -4.72
N LYS A 342 5.88 16.02 -6.01
CA LYS A 342 5.85 14.95 -7.03
C LYS A 342 4.97 13.75 -6.65
N ARG A 343 4.14 13.88 -5.61
CA ARG A 343 3.19 12.82 -5.25
C ARG A 343 2.16 12.61 -6.35
N PRO A 344 1.66 11.38 -6.53
CA PRO A 344 0.44 11.16 -7.30
C PRO A 344 -0.70 11.97 -6.70
N ARG A 345 -1.53 12.58 -7.53
CA ARG A 345 -2.63 13.42 -7.09
C ARG A 345 -3.84 13.15 -7.95
N ILE A 346 -4.96 12.81 -7.33
CA ILE A 346 -6.22 12.56 -8.02
C ILE A 346 -6.75 13.87 -8.60
N ASN A 347 -7.22 13.83 -9.85
CA ASN A 347 -7.95 14.94 -10.42
C ASN A 347 -9.40 14.92 -9.95
N LYS A 348 -9.96 16.10 -9.68
CA LYS A 348 -11.41 16.24 -9.51
C LYS A 348 -12.09 15.80 -10.80
N SER A 349 -13.15 15.01 -10.66
CA SER A 349 -14.00 14.53 -11.76
C SER A 349 -14.44 15.71 -12.64
N ASP A 350 -14.39 15.52 -13.95
CA ASP A 350 -14.79 16.52 -14.95
C ASP A 350 -14.00 17.83 -14.91
N SER A 351 -12.85 17.85 -14.23
CA SER A 351 -11.91 18.97 -14.37
C SER A 351 -11.30 18.98 -15.78
N ARG A 352 -10.77 20.14 -16.20
CA ARG A 352 -10.10 20.26 -17.49
C ARG A 352 -8.99 19.21 -17.67
N LYS A 353 -8.15 19.03 -16.65
CA LYS A 353 -7.04 18.05 -16.69
C LYS A 353 -7.54 16.61 -16.73
N ASP A 354 -8.61 16.29 -16.00
CA ASP A 354 -9.23 14.96 -16.03
C ASP A 354 -9.73 14.62 -17.43
N ARG A 355 -10.44 15.54 -18.10
CA ARG A 355 -10.90 15.34 -19.49
C ARG A 355 -9.76 15.18 -20.50
N GLU A 356 -8.73 16.02 -20.39
CA GLU A 356 -7.55 15.96 -21.27
C GLU A 356 -6.84 14.60 -21.12
N GLN A 357 -6.64 14.14 -19.88
CA GLN A 357 -6.00 12.86 -19.59
C GLN A 357 -6.81 11.65 -20.06
N ARG A 358 -8.13 11.62 -19.81
CA ARG A 358 -9.02 10.55 -20.30
C ARG A 358 -8.98 10.44 -21.81
N THR A 359 -9.02 11.57 -22.52
CA THR A 359 -8.99 11.60 -23.99
C THR A 359 -7.66 11.04 -24.52
N ALA A 360 -6.56 11.27 -23.80
CA ALA A 360 -5.24 10.76 -24.14
C ALA A 360 -4.97 9.32 -23.66
N GLY A 361 -5.86 8.72 -22.86
CA GLY A 361 -5.60 7.45 -22.18
C GLY A 361 -4.52 7.51 -21.08
N ASP A 362 -4.18 8.71 -20.59
CA ASP A 362 -3.14 8.96 -19.58
C ASP A 362 -3.75 9.08 -18.17
N TYR A 363 -4.24 7.97 -17.64
CA TYR A 363 -4.85 7.90 -16.30
C TYR A 363 -3.81 8.03 -15.17
N TYR A 364 -2.53 7.80 -15.43
CA TYR A 364 -1.42 7.95 -14.48
C TYR A 364 -0.30 8.80 -15.05
N SER A 365 -0.48 10.13 -15.00
CA SER A 365 0.45 11.05 -15.62
C SER A 365 1.65 11.35 -14.73
N TYR A 366 2.86 11.33 -15.32
CA TYR A 366 4.09 11.86 -14.72
C TYR A 366 4.22 13.37 -14.86
N SER A 367 3.32 14.00 -15.64
CA SER A 367 3.21 15.45 -15.73
C SER A 367 2.35 16.02 -14.60
N ALA A 368 2.49 17.33 -14.35
CA ALA A 368 1.85 18.02 -13.22
C ALA A 368 0.62 18.86 -13.58
#